data_AF-A0A954IQY4-F1
#
_entry.id   AF-A0A954IQY4-F1
#
_cell.length_a   1.000
_cell.length_b   1.000
_cell.length_c   1.000
_cell.angle_alpha   90.00
_cell.angle_beta   90.00
_cell.angle_gamma   90.00
#
_symmetry.space_group_name_H-M   'P 1'
#
loop_
_entity.id
_entity.type
_entity.pdbx_description
1 polymer ?
#
loop_
_entity_poly.entity_id
_entity_poly.type
_entity_poly.pdbx_seq_one_letter_code
_entity_poly.pdbx_strand_id
1 'polypeptide(L)'
;MAQMLTEQKQPTSAKPTLRELHAELLGLYDEFPNAELNLRQKMISVITDSITLEEVYLGPFSIELDIAGASGLSYSVIATDANPAGNDEDVTHPHVRDNTLCEGEGTLPIRRAIEEGRLVDFFQVVDQILNTYNGGSAYVALDEWQGIS
;
A
#
# COMPACT_ATOMS: atom_id res chain seq x y z
N MET A 1 35.19 10.24 35.00
CA MET A 1 33.85 10.60 34.50
C MET A 1 33.40 9.45 33.61
N ALA A 2 32.43 8.66 34.06
CA ALA A 2 31.94 7.49 33.33
C ALA A 2 30.85 7.92 32.34
N GLN A 3 31.06 7.66 31.05
CA GLN A 3 30.05 7.85 30.02
C GLN A 3 29.27 6.54 29.89
N MET A 4 28.01 6.56 30.32
CA MET A 4 27.07 5.47 30.10
C MET A 4 26.74 5.41 28.61
N LEU A 5 27.17 4.33 27.96
CA LEU A 5 26.62 3.90 26.67
C LEU A 5 25.18 3.47 26.94
N THR A 6 24.22 4.27 26.49
CA THR A 6 22.82 3.85 26.39
C THR A 6 22.73 2.71 25.39
N GLU A 7 22.62 1.48 25.90
CA GLU A 7 22.17 0.32 25.13
C GLU A 7 20.79 0.65 24.56
N GLN A 8 20.74 0.94 23.26
CA GLN A 8 19.50 0.90 22.52
C GLN A 8 19.06 -0.56 22.45
N LYS A 9 18.17 -0.93 23.36
CA LYS A 9 17.54 -2.25 23.41
C LYS A 9 16.65 -2.37 22.16
N GLN A 10 17.17 -3.00 21.12
CA GLN A 10 16.38 -3.44 19.97
C GLN A 10 15.14 -4.19 20.50
N PRO A 11 13.91 -3.81 20.08
CA PRO A 11 12.73 -4.54 20.51
C PRO A 11 12.88 -5.99 20.02
N THR A 12 12.87 -6.91 20.97
CA THR A 12 12.86 -8.35 20.71
C THR A 12 11.65 -8.67 19.85
N SER A 13 11.88 -9.32 18.70
CA SER A 13 10.88 -9.90 17.78
C SER A 13 10.00 -10.94 18.50
N ALA A 14 9.08 -10.46 19.32
CA ALA A 14 8.01 -11.25 19.86
C ALA A 14 6.89 -11.29 18.82
N LYS A 15 6.33 -12.47 18.55
CA LYS A 15 5.13 -12.58 17.73
C LYS A 15 4.03 -11.72 18.37
N PRO A 16 3.29 -10.93 17.59
CA PRO A 16 2.24 -10.08 18.12
C PRO A 16 1.21 -10.92 18.87
N THR A 17 0.74 -10.39 19.98
CA THR A 17 -0.32 -11.02 20.77
C THR A 17 -1.66 -10.92 20.05
N LEU A 18 -2.60 -11.81 20.39
CA LEU A 18 -3.96 -11.73 19.85
C LEU A 18 -4.64 -10.38 20.15
N ARG A 19 -4.33 -9.77 21.31
CA ARG A 19 -4.86 -8.45 21.68
C ARG A 19 -4.34 -7.35 20.76
N GLU A 20 -3.04 -7.37 20.46
CA GLU A 20 -2.42 -6.39 19.55
C GLU A 20 -3.00 -6.55 18.14
N LEU A 21 -3.08 -7.78 17.61
CA LEU A 21 -3.71 -8.05 16.31
C LEU A 21 -5.18 -7.60 16.27
N HIS A 22 -5.93 -7.84 17.34
CA HIS A 22 -7.32 -7.38 17.43
C HIS A 22 -7.43 -5.86 17.46
N ALA A 23 -6.52 -5.17 18.15
CA ALA A 23 -6.50 -3.70 18.17
C ALA A 23 -6.14 -3.12 16.79
N GLU A 24 -5.17 -3.72 16.09
CA GLU A 24 -4.82 -3.34 14.72
C GLU A 24 -5.98 -3.53 13.75
N LEU A 25 -6.70 -4.65 13.83
CA LEU A 25 -7.88 -4.89 13.00
C LEU A 25 -9.02 -3.89 13.31
N LEU A 26 -9.24 -3.53 14.58
CA LEU A 26 -10.22 -2.51 14.92
C LEU A 26 -9.82 -1.14 14.35
N GLY A 27 -8.56 -0.74 14.52
CA GLY A 27 -8.04 0.51 13.95
C GLY A 27 -8.17 0.55 12.43
N LEU A 28 -7.96 -0.59 11.77
CA LEU A 28 -8.15 -0.73 10.32
C LEU A 28 -9.61 -0.46 9.92
N TYR A 29 -10.59 -1.04 10.61
CA TYR A 29 -12.00 -0.80 10.29
C TYR A 29 -12.48 0.62 10.66
N ASP A 30 -11.87 1.25 11.66
CA ASP A 30 -12.17 2.64 12.01
C ASP A 30 -11.66 3.61 10.94
N GLU A 31 -10.45 3.40 10.42
CA GLU A 31 -9.84 4.23 9.38
C GLU A 31 -10.38 3.92 7.97
N PHE A 32 -10.59 2.64 7.67
CA PHE A 32 -11.08 2.14 6.40
C PHE A 32 -12.36 1.32 6.61
N PRO A 33 -13.54 1.97 6.71
CA PRO A 33 -14.80 1.30 7.06
C PRO A 33 -15.23 0.16 6.12
N ASN A 34 -14.74 0.18 4.89
CA ASN A 34 -15.01 -0.84 3.87
C ASN A 34 -13.90 -1.88 3.73
N ALA A 35 -12.96 -1.95 4.69
CA ALA A 35 -11.95 -3.00 4.68
C ALA A 35 -12.60 -4.38 4.78
N GLU A 36 -12.04 -5.37 4.09
CA GLU A 36 -12.51 -6.75 4.13
C GLU A 36 -11.41 -7.70 4.61
N LEU A 37 -11.77 -8.63 5.48
CA LEU A 37 -10.91 -9.73 5.91
C LEU A 37 -11.44 -11.06 5.38
N ASN A 38 -10.73 -11.62 4.41
CA ASN A 38 -11.04 -12.93 3.85
C ASN A 38 -10.14 -14.00 4.48
N LEU A 39 -10.63 -14.67 5.53
CA LEU A 39 -9.87 -15.73 6.23
C LEU A 39 -9.60 -16.98 5.38
N ARG A 40 -10.40 -17.22 4.33
CA ARG A 40 -10.21 -18.39 3.43
C ARG A 40 -9.02 -18.16 2.52
N GLN A 41 -8.94 -16.98 1.92
CA GLN A 41 -7.84 -16.56 1.06
C GLN A 41 -6.67 -15.98 1.86
N LYS A 42 -6.88 -15.73 3.17
CA LYS A 42 -5.92 -15.08 4.06
C LYS A 42 -5.47 -13.75 3.46
N MET A 43 -6.44 -12.92 3.15
CA MET A 43 -6.25 -11.61 2.53
C MET A 43 -6.98 -10.54 3.35
N ILE A 44 -6.36 -9.37 3.47
CA ILE A 44 -7.02 -8.14 3.90
C ILE A 44 -7.05 -7.19 2.72
N SER A 45 -8.20 -6.62 2.39
CA SER A 45 -8.33 -5.65 1.30
C SER A 45 -8.95 -4.35 1.77
N VAL A 46 -8.53 -3.25 1.15
CA VAL A 46 -9.09 -1.91 1.33
C VAL A 46 -9.35 -1.31 -0.05
N ILE A 47 -10.55 -0.76 -0.26
CA ILE A 47 -10.87 0.01 -1.47
C ILE A 47 -10.63 1.48 -1.18
N THR A 48 -9.79 2.13 -1.98
CA THR A 48 -9.55 3.58 -1.91
C THR A 48 -10.78 4.35 -2.39
N ASP A 49 -10.85 5.64 -2.06
CA ASP A 49 -11.69 6.54 -2.83
C ASP A 49 -11.22 6.63 -4.29
N SER A 50 -12.07 7.16 -5.18
CA SER A 50 -11.69 7.41 -6.56
C SER A 50 -10.53 8.40 -6.65
N ILE A 51 -9.47 8.02 -7.37
CA ILE A 51 -8.26 8.83 -7.51
C ILE A 51 -8.35 9.66 -8.79
N THR A 52 -7.99 10.94 -8.69
CA THR A 52 -7.84 11.85 -9.82
C THR A 52 -6.58 12.68 -9.62
N LEU A 53 -5.63 12.58 -10.55
CA LEU A 53 -4.36 13.30 -10.51
C LEU A 53 -4.25 14.16 -11.77
N GLU A 54 -3.93 15.44 -11.62
CA GLU A 54 -3.80 16.39 -12.74
C GLU A 54 -4.96 16.31 -13.77
N GLU A 55 -6.20 16.25 -13.27
CA GLU A 55 -7.44 16.12 -14.07
C GLU A 55 -7.63 14.78 -14.79
N VAL A 56 -6.71 13.83 -14.64
CA VAL A 56 -6.86 12.44 -15.11
C VAL A 56 -7.52 11.61 -14.04
N TYR A 57 -8.73 11.11 -14.32
CA TYR A 57 -9.41 10.12 -13.48
C TYR A 57 -8.71 8.77 -13.59
N LEU A 58 -8.33 8.14 -12.48
CA LEU A 58 -7.63 6.85 -12.45
C LEU A 58 -8.49 5.74 -11.82
N GLY A 59 -9.62 6.12 -11.21
CA GLY A 59 -10.53 5.19 -10.55
C GLY A 59 -10.12 4.84 -9.11
N PRO A 60 -10.94 4.05 -8.40
CA PRO A 60 -10.60 3.50 -7.10
C PRO A 60 -9.76 2.24 -7.25
N PHE A 61 -8.89 1.98 -6.27
CA PHE A 61 -8.00 0.83 -6.24
C PHE A 61 -8.31 -0.06 -5.03
N SER A 62 -8.24 -1.38 -5.23
CA SER A 62 -8.19 -2.38 -4.17
C SER A 62 -6.73 -2.60 -3.79
N ILE A 63 -6.37 -2.28 -2.55
CA ILE A 63 -5.08 -2.62 -1.96
C ILE A 63 -5.27 -3.97 -1.26
N GLU A 64 -4.61 -5.03 -1.73
CA GLU A 64 -4.79 -6.39 -1.24
C GLU A 64 -3.51 -6.91 -0.57
N LEU A 65 -3.57 -7.14 0.74
CA LEU A 65 -2.46 -7.69 1.53
C LEU A 65 -2.67 -9.19 1.77
N ASP A 66 -1.73 -10.01 1.30
CA ASP A 66 -1.66 -11.44 1.59
C ASP A 66 -1.03 -11.67 2.98
N ILE A 67 -1.82 -12.20 3.91
CA ILE A 67 -1.41 -12.55 5.28
C ILE A 67 -1.05 -14.04 5.46
N ALA A 68 -1.03 -14.82 4.38
CA ALA A 68 -0.65 -16.23 4.34
C ALA A 68 0.84 -16.49 4.09
N GLY A 69 1.57 -15.50 3.58
CA GLY A 69 2.83 -15.67 2.88
C GLY A 69 3.91 -16.45 3.65
N ALA A 70 4.38 -17.56 3.07
CA ALA A 70 5.46 -18.39 3.60
C ALA A 70 6.86 -17.72 3.51
N SER A 71 6.99 -16.64 2.72
CA SER A 71 8.23 -15.91 2.44
C SER A 71 8.19 -14.42 2.84
N GLY A 72 7.15 -14.00 3.59
CA GLY A 72 6.87 -12.59 3.90
C GLY A 72 5.47 -12.18 3.42
N LEU A 73 4.94 -11.08 3.97
CA LEU A 73 3.68 -10.49 3.50
C LEU A 73 3.94 -9.84 2.14
N SER A 74 3.09 -10.13 1.16
CA SER A 74 3.09 -9.51 -0.18
C SER A 74 1.77 -8.79 -0.40
N TYR A 75 1.74 -7.80 -1.28
CA TYR A 75 0.51 -7.09 -1.59
C TYR A 75 0.39 -6.78 -3.09
N SER A 76 -0.81 -6.40 -3.52
CA SER A 76 -1.11 -5.96 -4.87
C SER A 76 -2.04 -4.76 -4.84
N VAL A 77 -2.00 -3.95 -5.89
CA VAL A 77 -2.84 -2.77 -6.07
C VAL A 77 -3.61 -2.92 -7.37
N ILE A 78 -4.92 -3.09 -7.28
CA ILE A 78 -5.77 -3.51 -8.41
C ILE A 78 -6.79 -2.41 -8.69
N ALA A 79 -6.82 -1.88 -9.91
CA ALA A 79 -7.86 -0.93 -10.30
C ALA A 79 -9.24 -1.62 -10.34
N THR A 80 -10.21 -1.06 -9.60
CA THR A 80 -11.59 -1.60 -9.54
C THR A 80 -12.49 -1.02 -10.62
N ASP A 81 -12.17 0.18 -11.10
CA ASP A 81 -12.77 0.86 -12.26
C ASP A 81 -11.62 1.46 -13.08
N ALA A 82 -10.99 0.61 -13.90
CA ALA A 82 -9.73 0.95 -14.56
C ALA A 82 -9.90 2.01 -15.66
N ASN A 83 -9.04 3.03 -15.63
CA ASN A 83 -8.81 3.95 -16.75
C ASN A 83 -7.32 3.92 -17.13
N PRO A 84 -6.85 2.85 -17.81
CA PRO A 84 -5.43 2.64 -18.07
C PRO A 84 -4.85 3.67 -19.04
N ALA A 85 -3.53 3.75 -19.10
CA ALA A 85 -2.82 4.55 -20.08
C ALA A 85 -3.16 4.09 -21.51
N GLY A 86 -3.39 5.05 -22.41
CA GLY A 86 -3.80 4.77 -23.79
C GLY A 86 -2.78 4.00 -24.62
N ASN A 87 -1.51 3.97 -24.20
CA ASN A 87 -0.42 3.27 -24.86
C ASN A 87 0.06 1.99 -24.13
N ASP A 88 -0.42 1.71 -22.91
CA ASP A 88 -0.05 0.52 -22.12
C ASP A 88 -1.22 0.14 -21.18
N GLU A 89 -1.98 -0.89 -21.53
CA GLU A 89 -3.18 -1.33 -20.79
C GLU A 89 -2.86 -1.92 -19.40
N ASP A 90 -1.61 -2.35 -19.19
CA ASP A 90 -1.14 -2.87 -17.90
C ASP A 90 -0.83 -1.74 -16.89
N VAL A 91 -0.75 -0.49 -17.36
CA VAL A 91 -0.50 0.70 -16.55
C VAL A 91 -1.82 1.40 -16.21
N THR A 92 -2.36 1.07 -15.04
CA THR A 92 -3.64 1.60 -14.54
C THR A 92 -3.50 2.87 -13.68
N HIS A 93 -2.28 3.14 -13.22
CA HIS A 93 -1.89 4.34 -12.49
C HIS A 93 -0.45 4.69 -12.89
N PRO A 94 0.00 5.97 -12.88
CA PRO A 94 1.39 6.32 -13.21
C PRO A 94 2.46 5.50 -12.47
N HIS A 95 2.14 5.03 -11.26
CA HIS A 95 3.01 4.18 -10.43
C HIS A 95 2.51 2.75 -10.24
N VAL A 96 1.47 2.28 -10.95
CA VAL A 96 1.01 0.89 -10.88
C VAL A 96 1.08 0.26 -12.27
N ARG A 97 1.79 -0.86 -12.36
CA ARG A 97 1.86 -1.71 -13.56
C ARG A 97 1.72 -3.17 -13.14
N ASP A 98 0.92 -3.96 -13.86
CA ASP A 98 0.71 -5.38 -13.54
C ASP A 98 0.33 -5.60 -12.06
N ASN A 99 -0.54 -4.71 -11.54
CA ASN A 99 -0.96 -4.64 -10.14
C ASN A 99 0.17 -4.43 -9.11
N THR A 100 1.38 -4.08 -9.56
CA THR A 100 2.55 -3.83 -8.73
C THR A 100 2.77 -2.33 -8.57
N LEU A 101 2.86 -1.87 -7.33
CA LEU A 101 3.13 -0.48 -7.02
C LEU A 101 4.63 -0.18 -7.10
N CYS A 102 5.00 0.89 -7.80
CA CYS A 102 6.30 1.54 -7.64
C CYS A 102 6.27 2.38 -6.35
N GLU A 103 6.84 1.82 -5.28
CA GLU A 103 6.76 2.39 -3.94
C GLU A 103 7.59 3.67 -3.75
N GLY A 104 8.66 3.85 -4.52
CA GLY A 104 9.59 4.97 -4.38
C GLY A 104 10.10 5.12 -2.94
N GLU A 105 9.93 6.32 -2.36
CA GLU A 105 10.31 6.61 -0.97
C GLU A 105 9.45 5.84 0.06
N GLY A 106 8.32 5.26 -0.37
CA GLY A 106 7.42 4.45 0.44
C GLY A 106 7.95 3.07 0.81
N THR A 107 9.00 2.57 0.14
CA THR A 107 9.49 1.19 0.35
C THR A 107 9.86 0.89 1.80
N LEU A 108 10.59 1.78 2.47
CA LEU A 108 11.01 1.54 3.85
C LEU A 108 9.82 1.61 4.84
N PRO A 109 8.93 2.62 4.77
CA PRO A 109 7.70 2.65 5.57
C PRO A 109 6.81 1.43 5.37
N ILE A 110 6.52 1.04 4.12
CA ILE A 110 5.68 -0.14 3.78
C ILE A 110 6.28 -1.39 4.41
N ARG A 111 7.58 -1.62 4.17
CA ARG A 111 8.29 -2.78 4.68
C ARG A 111 8.22 -2.85 6.21
N ARG A 112 8.44 -1.73 6.90
CA ARG A 112 8.37 -1.70 8.38
C ARG A 112 6.96 -1.98 8.88
N ALA A 113 5.95 -1.38 8.26
CA ALA A 113 4.55 -1.62 8.64
C ALA A 113 4.19 -3.10 8.52
N ILE A 114 4.63 -3.74 7.43
CA ILE A 114 4.51 -5.19 7.21
C ILE A 114 5.26 -5.99 8.28
N GLU A 115 6.55 -5.70 8.52
CA GLU A 115 7.39 -6.43 9.48
C GLU A 115 6.89 -6.30 10.93
N GLU A 116 6.32 -5.15 11.29
CA GLU A 116 5.80 -4.83 12.62
C GLU A 116 4.31 -5.20 12.78
N GLY A 117 3.62 -5.57 11.69
CA GLY A 117 2.19 -5.91 11.71
C GLY A 117 1.27 -4.70 11.91
N ARG A 118 1.72 -3.50 11.56
CA ARG A 118 1.00 -2.23 11.67
C ARG A 118 0.11 -2.03 10.45
N LEU A 119 -1.10 -2.58 10.51
CA LEU A 119 -1.98 -2.70 9.35
C LEU A 119 -2.43 -1.33 8.84
N VAL A 120 -2.84 -0.46 9.75
CA VAL A 120 -3.32 0.89 9.41
C VAL A 120 -2.24 1.66 8.67
N ASP A 121 -1.01 1.66 9.21
CA ASP A 121 0.12 2.37 8.60
C ASP A 121 0.45 1.82 7.20
N PHE A 122 0.36 0.50 7.00
CA PHE A 122 0.59 -0.09 5.69
C PHE A 122 -0.40 0.44 4.65
N PHE A 123 -1.70 0.37 4.93
CA PHE A 123 -2.73 0.83 3.99
C PHE A 123 -2.69 2.33 3.77
N GLN A 124 -2.44 3.13 4.84
CA GLN A 124 -2.30 4.59 4.72
C GLN A 124 -1.11 4.99 3.85
N VAL A 125 0.05 4.33 3.99
CA VAL A 125 1.22 4.65 3.17
C VAL A 125 0.95 4.31 1.69
N VAL A 126 0.34 3.16 1.40
CA VAL A 126 0.02 2.77 0.03
C VAL A 126 -1.00 3.74 -0.58
N ASP A 127 -2.08 4.06 0.14
CA ASP A 127 -3.09 5.02 -0.31
C ASP A 127 -2.49 6.42 -0.55
N GLN A 128 -1.58 6.88 0.31
CA GLN A 128 -0.87 8.15 0.12
C GLN A 128 0.00 8.15 -1.15
N ILE A 129 0.69 7.05 -1.46
CA ILE A 129 1.49 6.94 -2.69
C ILE A 129 0.58 7.03 -3.92
N LEU A 130 -0.58 6.37 -3.90
CA LEU A 130 -1.54 6.44 -5.01
C LEU A 130 -2.15 7.85 -5.17
N ASN A 131 -2.25 8.63 -4.09
CA ASN A 131 -2.74 10.00 -4.16
C ASN A 131 -1.65 11.06 -4.43
N THR A 132 -0.38 10.66 -4.60
CA THR A 132 0.74 11.58 -4.81
C THR A 132 1.40 11.33 -6.16
N TYR A 133 1.31 12.31 -7.06
CA TYR A 133 1.95 12.22 -8.37
C TYR A 133 3.42 12.66 -8.35
N ASN A 134 4.31 11.83 -8.89
CA ASN A 134 5.69 12.19 -9.21
C ASN A 134 6.07 11.68 -10.61
N GLY A 135 5.98 12.56 -11.62
CA GLY A 135 6.30 12.19 -13.01
C GLY A 135 7.71 11.60 -13.23
N GLY A 136 8.67 11.89 -12.35
CA GLY A 136 10.05 11.38 -12.48
C GLY A 136 10.21 9.86 -12.30
N SER A 137 9.23 9.18 -11.69
CA SER A 137 9.23 7.73 -11.49
C SER A 137 7.99 7.04 -12.06
N ALA A 138 7.24 7.74 -12.92
CA ALA A 138 6.06 7.20 -13.54
C ALA A 138 6.41 6.20 -14.66
N TYR A 139 5.64 5.12 -14.79
CA TYR A 139 5.70 4.21 -15.93
C TYR A 139 5.19 4.89 -17.20
N VAL A 140 4.09 5.64 -17.08
CA VAL A 140 3.54 6.53 -18.09
C VAL A 140 3.18 7.84 -17.40
N ALA A 141 3.65 8.97 -17.93
CA ALA A 141 3.35 10.28 -17.39
C ALA A 141 1.89 10.66 -17.68
N LEU A 142 1.28 11.49 -16.81
CA LEU A 142 -0.12 11.87 -16.93
C LEU A 142 -0.42 12.71 -18.20
N ASP A 143 0.54 13.48 -18.69
CA ASP A 143 0.42 14.26 -19.93
C ASP A 143 0.38 13.37 -21.19
N GLU A 144 0.93 12.16 -21.11
CA GLU A 144 0.89 11.13 -22.16
C GLU A 144 -0.27 10.13 -21.97
N TRP A 145 -1.09 10.28 -20.91
CA TRP A 145 -2.04 9.25 -20.47
C TRP A 145 -3.07 8.87 -21.54
N GLN A 146 -3.51 9.82 -22.37
CA GLN A 146 -4.48 9.55 -23.44
C GLN A 146 -3.86 8.90 -24.69
N GLY A 147 -2.54 8.63 -24.68
CA GLY A 147 -1.82 8.07 -25.82
C GLY A 147 -1.64 9.05 -26.99
N ILE A 148 -1.80 10.35 -26.72
CA ILE A 148 -1.62 11.42 -27.71
C ILE A 148 -0.22 12.02 -27.50
N SER A 149 0.71 11.72 -28.41
CA SER A 149 1.95 12.49 -28.59
C SER A 149 1.81 13.54 -29.69
#